data_AF-A0A935Q445-F1
#
_entry.id   AF-A0A935Q445-F1
#
_cell.length_a   1.000
_cell.length_b   1.000
_cell.length_c   1.000
_cell.angle_alpha   90.00
_cell.angle_beta   90.00
_cell.angle_gamma   90.00
#
_symmetry.space_group_name_H-M   'P 1'
#
loop_
_entity.id
_entity.type
_entity.pdbx_description
1 polymer ?
#
loop_
_entity_poly.entity_id
_entity_poly.type
_entity_poly.pdbx_seq_one_letter_code
_entity_poly.pdbx_strand_id
1 'polypeptide(L)'
;MKVVFLFIPKGSVNINLNNIFINTSGFDMIDMGKENKTNFRIIKLLPKDENAEVVLSTLYIDETLSLIRKAKTTTKENGTYELEMSYGKYADYGLADKVIFTFNTKDYKLPKGITFDYDDGSKKDQSPDKLKDKKGKVEISYSGYIINKGVPDSVFK
;
A
#
# COMPACT_ATOMS: atom_id res chain seq x y z
N MET A 1 0.40 -21.60 -0.12
CA MET A 1 0.38 -20.13 0.12
C MET A 1 1.04 -19.46 -1.07
N LYS A 2 0.29 -18.75 -1.93
CA LYS A 2 0.86 -18.02 -3.07
C LYS A 2 1.50 -16.74 -2.53
N VAL A 3 2.82 -16.63 -2.62
CA VAL A 3 3.55 -15.41 -2.27
C VAL A 3 3.48 -14.48 -3.47
N VAL A 4 2.82 -13.33 -3.32
CA VAL A 4 2.71 -12.30 -4.36
C VAL A 4 3.82 -11.28 -4.12
N PHE A 5 4.75 -11.14 -5.07
CA PHE A 5 5.75 -10.08 -5.06
C PHE A 5 5.22 -8.88 -5.85
N LEU A 6 4.89 -7.78 -5.17
CA LEU A 6 4.58 -6.51 -5.81
C LEU A 6 5.86 -5.68 -5.95
N PHE A 7 6.35 -5.52 -7.18
CA PHE A 7 7.50 -4.63 -7.44
C PHE A 7 7.04 -3.18 -7.36
N ILE A 8 7.53 -2.47 -6.34
CA ILE A 8 7.48 -1.01 -6.27
C ILE A 8 8.83 -0.49 -6.81
N PRO A 9 8.84 0.46 -7.77
CA PRO A 9 10.09 1.01 -8.29
C PRO A 9 10.99 1.54 -7.17
N LYS A 10 12.31 1.33 -7.27
CA LYS A 10 13.30 1.64 -6.20
C LYS A 10 13.33 3.11 -5.73
N GLY A 11 12.63 4.03 -6.41
CA GLY A 11 12.43 5.43 -5.99
C GLY A 11 10.97 5.83 -5.75
N SER A 12 10.01 4.95 -6.04
CA SER A 12 8.60 5.16 -5.74
C SER A 12 8.30 4.68 -4.33
N VAL A 13 7.51 5.47 -3.62
CA VAL A 13 6.96 5.28 -2.29
C VAL A 13 7.40 3.99 -1.59
N ASN A 14 8.15 4.13 -0.50
CA ASN A 14 8.44 3.07 0.47
C ASN A 14 7.14 2.67 1.21
N ILE A 15 6.04 2.43 0.48
CA ILE A 15 4.87 1.71 0.97
C ILE A 15 5.40 0.30 1.09
N ASN A 16 5.91 -0.02 2.27
CA ASN A 16 6.40 -1.35 2.55
C ASN A 16 5.19 -2.30 2.68
N LEU A 17 4.57 -2.57 1.53
CA LEU A 17 3.52 -3.56 1.34
C LEU A 17 4.06 -4.97 1.59
N ASN A 18 5.36 -5.14 1.41
CA ASN A 18 6.08 -6.36 1.72
C ASN A 18 5.92 -6.75 3.19
N ASN A 19 5.93 -5.81 4.13
CA ASN A 19 5.77 -6.14 5.55
C ASN A 19 4.40 -6.76 5.85
N ILE A 20 3.34 -6.33 5.17
CA ILE A 20 1.98 -6.82 5.42
C ILE A 20 1.70 -8.13 4.66
N PHE A 21 2.29 -8.33 3.48
CA PHE A 21 1.98 -9.47 2.62
C PHE A 21 3.02 -10.60 2.64
N ILE A 22 4.24 -10.36 3.15
CA ILE A 22 5.34 -11.34 3.12
C ILE A 22 5.64 -11.92 4.51
N ASN A 23 5.37 -11.20 5.60
CA ASN A 23 5.62 -11.70 6.97
C ASN A 23 4.32 -11.93 7.75
N THR A 24 3.49 -12.88 7.31
CA THR A 24 2.24 -13.22 8.00
C THR A 24 2.45 -13.76 9.43
N SER A 25 3.65 -14.24 9.77
CA SER A 25 4.01 -14.67 11.13
C SER A 25 4.23 -13.52 12.11
N GLY A 26 4.55 -12.32 11.61
CA GLY A 26 4.84 -11.13 12.40
C GLY A 26 3.60 -10.40 12.92
N PHE A 27 2.40 -10.89 12.59
CA PHE A 27 1.13 -10.27 12.98
C PHE A 27 0.21 -11.27 13.69
N ASP A 28 -0.53 -10.78 14.66
CA ASP A 28 -1.77 -11.40 15.11
C ASP A 28 -2.93 -10.96 14.21
N MET A 29 -3.79 -11.92 13.90
CA MET A 29 -4.92 -11.72 12.98
C MET A 29 -6.22 -11.77 13.76
N ILE A 30 -7.05 -10.74 13.57
CA ILE A 30 -8.40 -10.68 14.14
C ILE A 30 -9.38 -10.66 12.99
N ASP A 31 -10.24 -11.66 12.97
CA ASP A 31 -11.29 -11.79 11.98
C ASP A 31 -12.54 -11.02 12.41
N MET A 32 -12.95 -10.05 11.60
CA MET A 32 -14.09 -9.19 11.87
C MET A 32 -15.36 -9.62 11.13
N GLY A 33 -15.32 -10.76 10.43
CA GLY A 33 -16.43 -11.23 9.59
C GLY A 33 -16.47 -10.53 8.23
N LYS A 34 -17.66 -10.40 7.66
CA LYS A 34 -17.85 -9.85 6.30
C LYS A 34 -18.46 -8.46 6.32
N GLU A 35 -18.04 -7.61 5.39
CA GLU A 35 -18.64 -6.30 5.18
C GLU A 35 -20.00 -6.42 4.48
N ASN A 36 -21.03 -5.77 5.00
CA ASN A 36 -22.39 -5.85 4.45
C ASN A 36 -22.52 -5.36 3.00
N LYS A 37 -21.68 -4.41 2.56
CA LYS A 37 -21.80 -3.78 1.23
C LYS A 37 -21.12 -4.58 0.13
N THR A 38 -19.93 -5.10 0.41
CA THR A 38 -19.08 -5.76 -0.60
C THR A 38 -19.02 -7.27 -0.41
N ASN A 39 -19.48 -7.78 0.74
CA ASN A 39 -19.30 -9.15 1.18
C ASN A 39 -17.81 -9.56 1.35
N PHE A 40 -16.89 -8.59 1.39
CA PHE A 40 -15.48 -8.87 1.63
C PHE A 40 -15.22 -9.25 3.08
N ARG A 41 -14.35 -10.23 3.30
CA ARG A 41 -13.87 -10.59 4.63
C ARG A 41 -12.96 -9.48 5.15
N ILE A 42 -13.22 -9.02 6.36
CA ILE A 42 -12.42 -8.01 7.03
C ILE A 42 -11.48 -8.69 8.01
N ILE A 43 -10.17 -8.57 7.79
CA ILE A 43 -9.15 -9.07 8.70
C ILE A 43 -8.32 -7.90 9.21
N LYS A 44 -8.19 -7.79 10.53
CA LYS A 44 -7.28 -6.85 11.18
C LYS A 44 -5.97 -7.54 11.52
N LEU A 45 -4.87 -6.86 11.27
CA LEU A 45 -3.52 -7.32 11.53
C LEU A 45 -2.87 -6.39 12.56
N LEU A 46 -2.48 -6.98 13.69
CA LEU A 46 -1.75 -6.31 14.76
C LEU A 46 -0.31 -6.84 14.78
N PRO A 47 0.71 -6.00 14.66
CA PRO A 47 2.09 -6.47 14.71
C PRO A 47 2.42 -7.01 16.10
N LYS A 48 3.16 -8.12 16.14
CA LYS A 48 3.68 -8.72 17.38
C LYS A 48 4.92 -7.99 17.90
N ASP A 49 5.69 -7.41 16.99
CA ASP A 49 6.85 -6.62 17.33
C ASP A 49 6.42 -5.22 17.80
N GLU A 50 6.69 -4.91 19.07
CA GLU A 50 6.41 -3.60 19.65
C GLU A 50 7.18 -2.47 18.97
N ASN A 51 8.29 -2.77 18.29
CA ASN A 51 9.07 -1.80 17.54
C ASN A 51 8.58 -1.59 16.11
N ALA A 52 7.56 -2.34 15.66
CA ALA A 52 7.02 -2.19 14.31
C ALA A 52 6.54 -0.75 14.06
N GLU A 53 6.80 -0.23 12.85
CA GLU A 53 6.28 1.09 12.43
C GLU A 53 4.76 1.05 12.24
N VAL A 54 4.24 -0.07 11.75
CA VAL A 54 2.81 -0.32 11.61
C VAL A 54 2.18 -0.43 13.00
N VAL A 55 1.00 0.15 13.17
CA VAL A 55 0.18 0.05 14.39
C VAL A 55 -0.99 -0.90 14.17
N LEU A 56 -1.68 -0.76 13.03
CA LEU A 56 -2.82 -1.58 12.66
C LEU A 56 -2.94 -1.61 11.13
N SER A 57 -3.17 -2.79 10.56
CA SER A 57 -3.64 -2.91 9.18
C SER A 57 -5.02 -3.57 9.15
N THR A 58 -5.91 -3.09 8.30
CA THR A 58 -7.22 -3.71 8.03
C THR A 58 -7.28 -4.08 6.56
N LEU A 59 -7.45 -5.37 6.29
CA LEU A 59 -7.57 -5.95 4.96
C LEU A 59 -9.03 -6.24 4.65
N TYR A 60 -9.44 -5.95 3.41
CA TYR A 60 -10.74 -6.29 2.85
C TYR A 60 -10.49 -7.29 1.73
N ILE A 61 -10.91 -8.53 1.93
CA ILE A 61 -10.55 -9.68 1.11
C ILE A 61 -11.79 -10.21 0.38
N ASP A 62 -11.69 -10.28 -0.94
CA ASP A 62 -12.63 -11.02 -1.77
C ASP A 62 -12.28 -12.51 -1.68
N GLU A 63 -13.04 -13.26 -0.86
CA GLU A 63 -12.79 -14.69 -0.63
C GLU A 63 -13.01 -15.53 -1.90
N THR A 64 -13.88 -15.08 -2.81
CA THR A 64 -14.18 -15.81 -4.06
C THR A 64 -12.95 -15.90 -4.95
N LEU A 65 -12.20 -14.81 -5.04
CA LEU A 65 -10.97 -14.73 -5.83
C LEU A 65 -9.70 -14.87 -4.99
N SER A 66 -9.82 -14.89 -3.66
CA SER A 66 -8.69 -14.82 -2.72
C SER A 66 -7.80 -13.59 -2.95
N LEU A 67 -8.41 -12.43 -3.21
CA LEU A 67 -7.71 -11.17 -3.53
C LEU A 67 -8.02 -10.09 -2.50
N ILE A 68 -7.00 -9.30 -2.16
CA ILE A 68 -7.16 -8.14 -1.28
C ILE A 68 -7.62 -6.97 -2.12
N ARG A 69 -8.83 -6.48 -1.87
CA ARG A 69 -9.43 -5.38 -2.64
C ARG A 69 -9.08 -4.01 -2.05
N LYS A 70 -8.94 -3.96 -0.72
CA LYS A 70 -8.56 -2.76 0.00
C LYS A 70 -7.70 -3.10 1.20
N ALA A 71 -6.72 -2.25 1.49
CA ALA A 71 -5.95 -2.26 2.72
C ALA A 71 -5.95 -0.86 3.33
N LYS A 72 -6.14 -0.78 4.65
CA LYS A 72 -6.02 0.45 5.42
C LYS A 72 -4.99 0.25 6.51
N THR A 73 -3.94 1.06 6.51
CA THR A 73 -2.81 0.90 7.42
C THR A 73 -2.56 2.20 8.17
N THR A 74 -2.44 2.09 9.49
CA THR A 74 -2.01 3.17 10.37
C THR A 74 -0.60 2.87 10.84
N THR A 75 0.29 3.86 10.74
CA THR A 75 1.67 3.78 11.25
C THR A 75 1.88 4.76 12.40
N LYS A 76 2.97 4.57 13.15
CA LYS A 76 3.34 5.42 14.28
C LYS A 76 3.67 6.86 13.86
N GLU A 77 4.42 7.01 12.76
CA GLU A 77 5.01 8.30 12.40
C GLU A 77 4.42 8.93 11.14
N ASN A 78 3.82 8.14 10.25
CA ASN A 78 3.38 8.59 8.92
C ASN A 78 1.85 8.60 8.77
N GLY A 79 1.11 8.46 9.86
CA GLY A 79 -0.36 8.51 9.87
C GLY A 79 -1.03 7.31 9.21
N THR A 80 -2.24 7.53 8.69
CA THR A 80 -3.05 6.48 8.06
C THR A 80 -3.09 6.66 6.56
N TYR A 81 -2.87 5.55 5.85
CA TYR A 81 -3.05 5.47 4.40
C TYR A 81 -3.97 4.31 4.02
N GLU A 82 -4.56 4.43 2.83
CA GLU A 82 -5.44 3.45 2.23
C GLU A 82 -4.92 3.07 0.84
N LEU A 83 -5.03 1.79 0.52
CA LEU A 83 -4.74 1.22 -0.78
C LEU A 83 -5.98 0.53 -1.29
N GLU A 84 -6.38 0.86 -2.51
CA GLU A 84 -7.46 0.18 -3.23
C GLU A 84 -6.89 -0.48 -4.48
N MET A 85 -7.09 -1.78 -4.61
CA MET A 85 -6.52 -2.60 -5.67
C MET A 85 -7.62 -3.07 -6.62
N SER A 86 -7.43 -2.78 -7.90
CA SER A 86 -8.27 -3.30 -8.97
C SER A 86 -7.50 -4.34 -9.77
N TYR A 87 -8.18 -5.43 -10.09
CA TYR A 87 -7.62 -6.60 -10.75
C TYR A 87 -8.37 -6.83 -12.05
N GLY A 88 -7.63 -7.12 -13.12
CA GLY A 88 -8.17 -7.53 -14.40
C GLY A 88 -7.47 -8.78 -14.87
N LYS A 89 -6.62 -8.65 -15.90
CA LYS A 89 -6.01 -9.81 -16.58
C LYS A 89 -5.13 -10.65 -15.67
N TYR A 90 -4.53 -10.06 -14.64
CA TYR A 90 -3.52 -10.72 -13.80
C TYR A 90 -4.06 -11.15 -12.43
N ALA A 91 -5.38 -11.18 -12.26
CA ALA A 91 -6.07 -11.57 -11.02
C ALA A 91 -5.63 -12.96 -10.52
N ASP A 92 -5.51 -13.96 -11.39
CA ASP A 92 -5.12 -15.33 -11.01
C ASP A 92 -3.71 -15.45 -10.41
N TYR A 93 -2.87 -14.44 -10.69
CA TYR A 93 -1.52 -14.28 -10.16
C TYR A 93 -1.47 -13.39 -8.91
N GLY A 94 -2.61 -12.82 -8.49
CA GLY A 94 -2.68 -11.88 -7.37
C GLY A 94 -2.09 -10.51 -7.66
N LEU A 95 -1.87 -10.17 -8.94
CA LEU A 95 -1.25 -8.92 -9.35
C LEU A 95 -2.32 -7.90 -9.74
N ALA A 96 -2.29 -6.73 -9.13
CA ALA A 96 -3.24 -5.66 -9.39
C ALA A 96 -2.90 -4.93 -10.70
N ASP A 97 -3.91 -4.64 -11.51
CA ASP A 97 -3.77 -3.82 -12.71
C ASP A 97 -3.72 -2.33 -12.33
N LYS A 98 -4.34 -1.97 -11.20
CA LYS A 98 -4.34 -0.60 -10.67
C LYS A 98 -4.31 -0.58 -9.15
N VAL A 99 -3.54 0.36 -8.60
CA VAL A 99 -3.49 0.66 -7.17
C VAL A 99 -3.75 2.14 -6.97
N ILE A 100 -4.75 2.45 -6.14
CA ILE A 100 -5.02 3.81 -5.68
C ILE A 100 -4.49 3.91 -4.24
N PHE A 101 -3.50 4.77 -4.04
CA PHE A 101 -2.95 5.10 -2.73
C PHE A 101 -3.49 6.44 -2.25
N THR A 102 -4.17 6.45 -1.11
CA THR A 102 -4.75 7.65 -0.49
C THR A 102 -4.16 7.87 0.89
N PHE A 103 -3.73 9.10 1.19
CA PHE A 103 -3.10 9.44 2.47
C PHE A 103 -3.51 10.84 2.92
N ASN A 104 -3.36 11.15 4.22
CA ASN A 104 -3.49 12.53 4.70
C ASN A 104 -2.17 13.27 4.46
N THR A 105 -2.19 14.37 3.70
CA THR A 105 -0.97 15.15 3.39
C THR A 105 -0.37 15.84 4.62
N LYS A 106 -1.14 15.97 5.70
CA LYS A 106 -0.65 16.52 6.97
C LYS A 106 0.21 15.51 7.74
N ASP A 107 -0.18 14.23 7.68
CA ASP A 107 0.38 13.17 8.52
C ASP A 107 1.44 12.33 7.77
N TYR A 108 1.31 12.19 6.45
CA TYR A 108 2.21 11.36 5.64
C TYR A 108 3.30 12.21 4.98
N LYS A 109 4.55 12.09 5.47
CA LYS A 109 5.72 12.68 4.82
C LYS A 109 6.08 11.85 3.59
N LEU A 110 5.84 12.38 2.39
CA LEU A 110 6.25 11.74 1.15
C LEU A 110 7.79 11.57 1.15
N PRO A 111 8.32 10.36 0.92
CA PRO A 111 9.75 10.14 0.68
C PRO A 111 10.27 11.06 -0.43
N LYS A 112 11.40 11.72 -0.20
CA LYS A 112 12.04 12.66 -1.16
C LYS A 112 12.29 12.07 -2.55
N GLY A 113 12.36 10.74 -2.69
CA GLY A 113 12.53 10.08 -3.99
C GLY A 113 11.32 10.13 -4.93
N ILE A 114 10.12 10.47 -4.42
CA ILE A 114 8.87 10.58 -5.21
C ILE A 114 8.56 12.04 -5.53
N THR A 115 9.10 12.97 -4.74
CA THR A 115 9.09 14.37 -5.09
C THR A 115 10.09 14.53 -6.23
N PHE A 116 9.67 14.15 -7.45
CA PHE A 116 10.23 14.76 -8.66
C PHE A 116 10.31 16.25 -8.37
N ASP A 117 11.53 16.77 -8.31
CA ASP A 117 11.88 18.11 -7.83
C ASP A 117 10.73 19.10 -7.98
N TYR A 118 9.99 19.36 -6.90
CA TYR A 118 9.15 20.53 -6.82
C TYR A 118 10.08 21.71 -6.48
N ASP A 119 10.96 22.04 -7.41
CA ASP A 119 11.58 23.36 -7.49
C ASP A 119 11.02 24.05 -8.74
N ASP A 120 9.74 24.42 -8.66
CA ASP A 120 9.12 25.26 -9.70
C ASP A 120 9.50 26.74 -9.55
N GLY A 121 10.55 27.07 -8.79
CA GLY A 121 11.08 28.44 -8.67
C GLY A 121 10.07 29.52 -8.28
N SER A 122 8.83 29.15 -7.91
CA SER A 122 7.74 30.07 -7.71
C SER A 122 7.56 30.30 -6.22
N LYS A 123 8.21 31.37 -5.74
CA LYS A 123 7.93 31.96 -4.43
C LYS A 123 6.42 32.02 -4.22
N LYS A 124 5.89 31.27 -3.25
CA LYS A 124 4.57 31.55 -2.69
C LYS A 124 4.56 31.31 -1.19
N ASP A 125 4.56 32.43 -0.47
CA ASP A 125 3.99 32.57 0.85
C ASP A 125 2.70 31.76 0.98
N GLN A 126 2.76 30.64 1.69
CA GLN A 126 1.57 29.99 2.21
C GLN A 126 1.80 29.64 3.66
N SER A 127 1.27 30.52 4.51
CA SER A 127 1.09 30.34 5.95
C SER A 127 0.67 28.89 6.28
N PRO A 128 1.24 28.26 7.34
CA PRO A 128 0.95 26.89 7.76
C PRO A 128 -0.55 26.55 7.95
N ASP A 129 -1.40 27.57 8.14
CA ASP A 129 -2.84 27.45 8.38
C ASP A 129 -3.70 27.03 7.18
N LYS A 130 -3.15 27.00 5.95
CA LYS A 130 -3.92 26.63 4.73
C LYS A 130 -3.81 25.14 4.35
N LEU A 131 -3.05 24.35 5.09
CA LEU A 131 -2.88 22.89 4.91
C LEU A 131 -3.83 22.09 5.82
N LYS A 132 -5.11 22.48 5.92
CA LYS A 132 -6.13 21.70 6.63
C LYS A 132 -6.43 20.40 5.89
N ASP A 133 -6.19 19.26 6.54
CA ASP A 133 -6.65 17.89 6.23
C ASP A 133 -6.90 17.56 4.75
N LYS A 134 -5.94 17.87 3.88
CA LYS A 134 -6.05 17.50 2.45
C LYS A 134 -5.70 16.02 2.30
N LYS A 135 -6.53 15.29 1.59
CA LYS A 135 -6.23 13.91 1.18
C LYS A 135 -5.40 13.95 -0.10
N GLY A 136 -4.20 13.38 -0.06
CA GLY A 136 -3.40 13.09 -1.23
C GLY A 136 -3.84 11.77 -1.86
N LYS A 137 -3.84 11.70 -3.18
CA LYS A 137 -4.16 10.49 -3.95
C LYS A 137 -3.09 10.27 -5.02
N VAL A 138 -2.54 9.07 -5.08
CA VAL A 138 -1.64 8.60 -6.14
C VAL A 138 -2.31 7.41 -6.81
N GLU A 139 -2.38 7.44 -8.14
CA GLU A 139 -2.90 6.35 -8.93
C GLU A 139 -1.76 5.69 -9.71
N ILE A 140 -1.60 4.39 -9.53
CA ILE A 140 -0.57 3.58 -10.18
C ILE A 140 -1.30 2.58 -11.06
N SER A 141 -1.01 2.59 -12.35
CA SER A 141 -1.52 1.59 -13.30
C SER A 141 -0.37 0.71 -13.77
N TYR A 142 -0.56 -0.60 -13.67
CA TYR A 142 0.40 -1.60 -14.10
C TYR A 142 -0.08 -2.25 -15.40
N SER A 143 0.83 -2.42 -16.33
CA SER A 143 0.55 -3.06 -17.62
C SER A 143 1.74 -3.92 -18.04
N GLY A 144 1.45 -5.05 -18.69
CA GLY A 144 2.50 -5.86 -19.33
C GLY A 144 3.38 -6.64 -18.35
N TYR A 145 2.80 -7.20 -17.29
CA TYR A 145 3.56 -8.09 -16.39
C TYR A 145 4.20 -9.24 -17.17
N ILE A 146 5.51 -9.44 -16.96
CA ILE A 146 6.25 -10.61 -17.43
C ILE A 146 6.50 -11.50 -16.21
N ILE A 147 5.81 -12.64 -16.18
CA ILE A 147 5.77 -13.54 -15.02
C ILE A 147 6.73 -14.70 -15.28
N ASN A 148 7.45 -15.16 -14.24
CA ASN A 148 8.38 -16.31 -14.29
C ASN A 148 9.50 -16.16 -15.34
N LYS A 149 10.00 -14.94 -15.57
CA LYS A 149 11.07 -14.66 -16.54
C LYS A 149 12.42 -15.29 -16.18
N GLY A 150 12.66 -15.60 -14.91
CA GLY A 150 13.98 -16.04 -14.41
C GLY A 150 14.98 -14.87 -14.42
N VAL A 151 14.85 -13.96 -13.45
CA VAL A 151 15.76 -12.81 -13.32
C VAL A 151 17.05 -13.28 -12.62
N PRO A 152 18.25 -13.04 -13.18
CA PRO A 152 19.50 -13.47 -12.55
C PRO A 152 19.75 -12.79 -11.19
N ASP A 153 20.36 -13.52 -10.25
CA ASP A 153 20.69 -13.04 -8.90
C ASP A 153 21.53 -11.75 -8.91
N SER A 154 22.35 -11.55 -9.96
CA SER A 154 23.16 -10.35 -10.13
C SER A 154 22.34 -9.04 -10.18
N VAL A 155 21.05 -9.10 -10.49
CA VAL A 155 20.15 -7.93 -10.53
C VAL A 155 19.77 -7.45 -9.12
N PHE A 156 19.93 -8.30 -8.10
CA PHE A 156 19.58 -8.01 -6.71
C PHE A 156 20.78 -7.67 -5.83
N LYS A 157 21.97 -7.51 -6.42
CA LYS A 157 23.16 -7.04 -5.72
C LYS A 157 23.08 -5.55 -5.38
#